data_AF-A0A1C3F7E4-F1
#
_entry.id   AF-A0A1C3F7E4-F1
#
_cell.length_a   1.000
_cell.length_b   1.000
_cell.length_c   1.000
_cell.angle_alpha   90.00
_cell.angle_beta   90.00
_cell.angle_gamma   90.00
#
_symmetry.space_group_name_H-M   'P 1'
#
loop_
_entity.id
_entity.type
_entity.pdbx_description
1 polymer ?
#
loop_
_entity_poly.entity_id
_entity_poly.type
_entity_poly.pdbx_seq_one_letter_code
_entity_poly.pdbx_strand_id
1 'polypeptide(L)'
;MPLHQENKKYTFADYLTWPENERWEIINGVPHMQSAPTWQHQAISRELLTQFNNYLKDKSCQVFAAPFDLRLPETNENDEETTFVV
;
A
#
# COMPACT_ATOMS: atom_id res chain seq x y z
N MET A 1 15.83 -10.75 5.97
CA MET A 1 14.43 -10.96 6.38
C MET A 1 14.36 -10.92 7.91
N PRO A 2 13.68 -9.94 8.51
CA PRO A 2 13.25 -10.11 9.89
C PRO A 2 12.24 -11.28 9.89
N LEU A 3 12.57 -12.31 10.66
CA LEU A 3 11.69 -13.46 10.89
C LEU A 3 10.37 -12.93 11.47
N HIS A 4 9.24 -13.43 10.95
CA HIS A 4 7.92 -13.18 11.51
C HIS A 4 7.95 -13.57 13.00
N GLN A 5 8.03 -12.59 13.89
CA GLN A 5 7.86 -12.80 15.32
C GLN A 5 6.36 -12.89 15.54
N GLU A 6 5.86 -14.08 15.88
CA GLU A 6 4.43 -14.45 15.95
C GLU A 6 3.55 -13.57 16.85
N ASN A 7 4.06 -12.50 17.47
CA ASN A 7 3.29 -11.60 18.34
C ASN A 7 3.66 -10.10 18.20
N LYS A 8 4.50 -9.71 17.23
CA LYS A 8 4.82 -8.28 17.03
C LYS A 8 3.91 -7.68 15.96
N LYS A 9 3.06 -6.73 16.38
CA LYS A 9 2.38 -5.83 15.45
C LYS A 9 3.36 -4.76 14.99
N TYR A 10 3.41 -4.53 13.69
CA TYR A 10 4.22 -3.47 13.08
C TYR A 10 3.34 -2.25 12.79
N THR A 11 3.88 -1.06 13.01
CA THR A 11 3.23 0.21 12.67
C THR A 11 3.89 0.85 11.45
N PHE A 12 3.30 1.93 10.94
CA PHE A 12 3.92 2.72 9.86
C PHE A 12 5.30 3.27 10.26
N ALA A 13 5.50 3.66 11.52
CA ALA A 13 6.82 4.07 12.01
C ALA A 13 7.88 2.96 11.88
N ASP A 14 7.51 1.69 12.12
CA ASP A 14 8.40 0.55 11.88
C ASP A 14 8.67 0.36 10.39
N TYR A 15 7.65 0.48 9.54
CA TYR A 15 7.76 0.36 8.07
C TYR A 15 8.79 1.35 7.49
N LEU A 16 8.83 2.59 7.98
CA LEU A 16 9.77 3.60 7.52
C LEU A 16 11.26 3.23 7.74
N THR A 17 11.54 2.25 8.60
CA THR A 17 12.91 1.78 8.86
C THR A 17 13.34 0.65 7.92
N TRP A 18 12.44 0.14 7.08
CA TRP A 18 12.69 -1.00 6.21
C TRP A 18 13.40 -0.61 4.92
N PRO A 19 14.13 -1.54 4.28
CA PRO A 19 14.87 -1.23 3.07
C PRO A 19 13.92 -0.97 1.90
N GLU A 20 14.14 0.15 1.18
CA GLU A 20 13.28 0.63 0.08
C GLU A 20 13.20 -0.33 -1.13
N ASN A 21 14.06 -1.34 -1.19
CA ASN A 21 14.10 -2.31 -2.29
C ASN A 21 13.06 -3.44 -2.14
N GLU A 22 12.42 -3.56 -0.98
CA GLU A 22 11.37 -4.54 -0.71
C GLU A 22 10.04 -3.80 -0.51
N ARG A 23 8.97 -4.29 -1.15
CA ARG A 23 7.63 -3.72 -1.00
C ARG A 23 6.84 -4.53 -0.01
N TRP A 24 6.37 -3.84 1.02
CA TRP A 24 5.62 -4.44 2.10
C TRP A 24 4.33 -3.68 2.33
N GLU A 25 3.24 -4.41 2.51
CA GLU A 25 2.00 -3.89 3.06
C GLU A 25 1.92 -4.30 4.53
N ILE A 26 1.34 -3.47 5.37
CA ILE A 26 1.00 -3.82 6.75
C ILE A 26 -0.52 -3.89 6.85
N ILE A 27 -1.05 -5.06 7.14
CA ILE A 27 -2.49 -5.30 7.28
C ILE A 27 -2.74 -5.84 8.68
N ASN A 28 -3.50 -5.12 9.52
CA ASN A 28 -3.69 -5.46 10.94
C ASN A 28 -2.37 -5.64 11.72
N GLY A 29 -1.34 -4.88 11.36
CA GLY A 29 -0.01 -4.98 11.97
C GLY A 29 0.82 -6.18 11.51
N VAL A 30 0.34 -6.93 10.51
CA VAL A 30 1.05 -8.06 9.90
C VAL A 30 1.70 -7.62 8.59
N PRO A 31 3.02 -7.79 8.42
CA PRO A 31 3.69 -7.46 7.17
C PRO A 31 3.46 -8.52 6.09
N HIS A 32 3.11 -8.06 4.90
CA HIS A 32 2.92 -8.86 3.70
C HIS A 32 3.85 -8.38 2.61
N MET A 33 4.72 -9.26 2.11
CA MET A 33 5.62 -8.93 1.01
C MET A 33 4.86 -9.00 -0.32
N GLN A 34 4.90 -7.93 -1.10
CA GLN A 34 4.31 -7.92 -2.44
C GLN A 34 5.24 -8.62 -3.45
N SER A 35 4.67 -9.56 -4.20
CA SER A 35 5.38 -10.20 -5.32
C SER A 35 5.41 -9.29 -6.54
N ALA A 36 6.45 -9.42 -7.36
CA ALA A 36 6.54 -8.69 -8.62
C ALA A 36 5.37 -9.07 -9.55
N PRO A 37 4.62 -8.10 -10.07
CA PRO A 37 3.48 -8.36 -10.94
C PRO A 37 3.92 -8.85 -12.32
N THR A 38 3.10 -9.71 -12.94
CA THR A 38 3.32 -10.14 -14.33
C THR A 38 2.99 -9.02 -15.32
N TRP A 39 3.48 -9.15 -16.57
CA TRP A 39 3.15 -8.18 -17.61
C TRP A 39 1.65 -8.14 -17.92
N GLN A 40 0.94 -9.27 -17.83
CA GLN A 40 -0.53 -9.33 -18.03
C GLN A 40 -1.25 -8.54 -16.95
N HIS A 41 -0.83 -8.70 -15.68
CA HIS A 41 -1.37 -7.93 -14.57
C HIS A 41 -1.19 -6.43 -14.82
N GLN A 42 0.02 -6.02 -15.23
CA GLN A 42 0.32 -4.62 -15.56
C GLN A 42 -0.51 -4.09 -16.74
N ALA A 43 -0.72 -4.90 -17.79
CA ALA A 43 -1.52 -4.51 -18.94
C ALA A 43 -2.99 -4.25 -18.54
N ILE A 44 -3.58 -5.13 -17.74
CA ILE A 44 -4.96 -5.01 -17.25
C ILE A 44 -5.10 -3.81 -16.31
N SER A 45 -4.19 -3.68 -15.34
CA SER A 45 -4.18 -2.57 -14.38
C SER A 45 -4.09 -1.21 -15.09
N ARG A 46 -3.19 -1.07 -16.08
CA ARG A 46 -3.04 0.14 -16.89
C ARG A 46 -4.32 0.51 -17.63
N GLU A 47 -5.00 -0.48 -18.22
CA GLU A 47 -6.23 -0.23 -18.97
C GLU A 47 -7.35 0.27 -18.06
N LEU A 48 -7.55 -0.38 -16.91
CA LEU A 48 -8.53 0.06 -15.91
C LEU A 48 -8.23 1.47 -15.39
N LEU A 49 -6.97 1.74 -15.05
CA LEU A 49 -6.51 3.07 -14.64
C LEU A 49 -6.85 4.13 -15.68
N THR A 50 -6.59 3.84 -16.96
CA THR A 50 -6.84 4.77 -18.07
C THR A 50 -8.34 5.09 -18.18
N GLN A 51 -9.20 4.08 -18.08
CA GLN A 51 -10.65 4.27 -18.13
C GLN A 51 -11.16 5.10 -16.96
N PHE A 52 -10.71 4.81 -15.73
CA PHE A 52 -11.06 5.62 -14.56
C PHE A 52 -10.56 7.05 -14.68
N ASN A 53 -9.32 7.26 -15.12
CA ASN A 53 -8.74 8.60 -15.27
C ASN A 53 -9.51 9.43 -16.29
N ASN A 54 -9.90 8.83 -17.42
CA ASN A 54 -10.70 9.51 -18.44
C ASN A 54 -12.09 9.88 -17.91
N TYR A 55 -12.74 8.99 -17.16
CA TYR A 55 -14.03 9.27 -16.55
C TYR A 55 -13.96 10.38 -15.49
N LEU A 56 -12.89 10.39 -14.68
CA LEU A 56 -12.70 11.35 -13.59
C LEU A 56 -12.15 12.71 -14.03
N LYS A 57 -11.84 12.88 -15.31
CA LYS A 57 -11.39 14.16 -15.86
C LYS A 57 -12.41 15.27 -15.56
N ASP A 58 -11.91 16.40 -15.08
CA ASP A 58 -12.69 17.58 -14.67
C ASP A 58 -13.69 17.32 -13.52
N LYS A 59 -13.52 16.23 -12.75
CA LYS A 59 -14.26 15.95 -11.53
C LYS A 59 -13.40 16.20 -10.28
N SER A 60 -14.02 16.17 -9.11
CA SER A 60 -13.34 16.35 -7.83
C SER A 60 -12.46 15.17 -7.41
N CYS A 61 -12.71 13.97 -7.95
CA CYS A 61 -11.98 12.76 -7.58
C CYS A 61 -10.79 12.50 -8.52
N GLN A 62 -9.77 11.83 -8.01
CA GLN A 62 -8.56 11.46 -8.75
C GLN A 62 -8.31 9.95 -8.59
N VAL A 63 -7.65 9.34 -9.58
CA VAL A 63 -7.23 7.94 -9.52
C VAL A 63 -5.72 7.85 -9.40
N PHE A 64 -5.24 6.92 -8.60
CA PHE A 64 -3.83 6.64 -8.38
C PHE A 64 -3.53 5.18 -8.72
N ALA A 65 -2.30 4.90 -9.13
CA ALA A 65 -1.85 3.56 -9.48
C ALA A 65 -0.79 3.10 -8.48
N ALA A 66 -0.77 1.80 -8.18
CA ALA A 66 0.33 1.19 -7.44
C ALA A 66 1.63 1.26 -8.30
N PRO A 67 2.82 1.42 -7.69
CA PRO A 67 3.08 1.49 -6.24
C PRO A 67 2.73 2.86 -5.63
N PHE A 68 1.97 2.84 -4.55
CA PHE A 68 1.63 4.02 -3.76
C PHE A 68 1.25 3.56 -2.35
N ASP A 69 1.91 4.10 -1.32
CA ASP A 69 1.64 3.73 0.06
C ASP A 69 0.52 4.61 0.64
N LEU A 70 -0.60 3.99 0.98
CA LEU A 70 -1.77 4.59 1.60
C LEU A 70 -1.86 4.17 3.07
N ARG A 71 -1.85 5.18 3.94
CA ARG A 71 -2.06 5.02 5.38
C ARG A 71 -3.54 5.08 5.70
N LEU A 72 -4.04 4.15 6.51
CA LEU A 72 -5.44 4.06 6.91
C LEU A 72 -5.57 4.04 8.44
N PRO A 73 -5.34 5.18 9.12
CA PRO A 73 -5.46 5.27 10.58
C PRO A 73 -6.91 5.11 11.06
N GLU A 74 -7.08 4.51 12.25
CA GLU A 74 -8.36 4.48 12.95
C GLU A 74 -8.76 5.87 13.48
N THR A 75 -10.01 6.00 13.95
CA THR A 75 -10.50 7.30 14.46
C THR A 75 -9.72 7.70 15.70
N ASN A 76 -9.11 8.89 15.69
CA ASN A 76 -8.19 9.42 16.71
C ASN A 76 -6.83 8.69 16.81
N GLU A 77 -6.44 7.91 15.81
CA GLU A 77 -5.10 7.35 15.70
C GLU A 77 -4.17 8.31 14.94
N ASN A 78 -2.90 8.39 15.34
CA ASN A 78 -1.90 9.11 14.58
C ASN A 78 -1.45 8.28 13.37
N ASP A 79 -1.22 8.92 12.22
CA ASP A 79 -0.69 8.31 11.00
C ASP A 79 0.55 7.44 11.25
N GLU A 80 1.41 7.78 12.20
CA GLU A 80 2.63 7.02 12.51
C GLU A 80 2.36 5.73 13.30
N GLU A 81 1.25 5.70 14.02
CA GLU A 81 0.84 4.58 14.87
C GLU A 81 0.01 3.55 14.09
N THR A 82 -0.48 3.92 12.90
CA THR A 82 -1.35 3.05 12.10
C THR A 82 -0.70 1.71 11.81
N THR A 83 -1.51 0.66 11.97
CA THR A 83 -1.17 -0.72 11.64
C THR A 83 -1.75 -1.15 10.28
N PHE A 84 -2.21 -0.18 9.48
CA PHE A 84 -2.75 -0.38 8.15
C PHE A 84 -2.09 0.54 7.12
N VAL A 85 -1.24 -0.07 6.30
CA VAL A 85 -0.50 0.56 5.22
C VAL A 85 -0.60 -0.34 3.99
N VAL A 86 -1.19 0.17 2.91
CA VAL A 86 -1.46 -0.59 1.67
C VAL A 86 -1.04 0.17 0.42
#